data_AF-A0A662RV06-F1
#
_entry.id   AF-A0A662RV06-F1
#
_cell.length_a   1.000
_cell.length_b   1.000
_cell.length_c   1.000
_cell.angle_alpha   90.00
_cell.angle_beta   90.00
_cell.angle_gamma   90.00
#
_symmetry.space_group_name_H-M   'P 1'
#
loop_
_entity.id
_entity.type
_entity.pdbx_description
1 polymer ?
#
loop_
_entity_poly.entity_id
_entity_poly.type
_entity_poly.pdbx_seq_one_letter_code
_entity_poly.pdbx_strand_id
1 'polypeptide(L)'
;TPMAAIIVGPFVTVVLSAIALFFHIFIGHGGITTLGASTVSMGIAAPFSGYLLYILFRKMNAPLWLSAGVAGFVGDIVCYLTTALQLALSLNPDTVVSHWMMYSAGYMPTQLPLAVAEFIFSAGIVQYIADRRPDLFEVGVGGDVPHV
;
A
#
# COMPACT_ATOMS: atom_id res chain seq x y z
N THR A 1 3.87 -2.36 0.08
CA THR A 1 3.41 -0.98 -0.20
C THR A 1 2.81 -0.91 -1.59
N PRO A 2 2.00 0.12 -1.89
CA PRO A 2 1.35 0.29 -3.19
C PRO A 2 2.33 0.36 -4.38
N MET A 3 3.53 0.90 -4.15
CA MET A 3 4.58 0.95 -5.17
C MET A 3 4.95 -0.43 -5.71
N ALA A 4 5.08 -1.45 -4.84
CA ALA A 4 5.36 -2.81 -5.27
C ALA A 4 4.25 -3.39 -6.16
N ALA A 5 2.98 -3.05 -5.86
CA ALA A 5 1.83 -3.47 -6.67
C ALA A 5 1.76 -2.79 -8.03
N ILE A 6 2.29 -1.58 -8.16
CA ILE A 6 2.40 -0.88 -9.44
C ILE A 6 3.50 -1.50 -10.31
N ILE A 7 4.61 -1.95 -9.72
CA ILE A 7 5.78 -2.46 -10.47
C ILE A 7 5.63 -3.95 -10.82
N VAL A 8 5.18 -4.77 -9.88
CA VAL A 8 5.18 -6.25 -10.00
C VAL A 8 3.76 -6.82 -10.14
N GLY A 9 2.75 -5.98 -9.95
CA GLY A 9 1.35 -6.37 -9.91
C GLY A 9 0.85 -6.66 -8.49
N PRO A 10 -0.46 -6.43 -8.23
CA PRO A 10 -1.04 -6.55 -6.88
C PRO A 10 -0.99 -7.99 -6.35
N PHE A 11 -1.25 -8.99 -7.20
CA PHE A 11 -1.24 -10.40 -6.78
C PHE A 11 0.15 -10.90 -6.37
N VAL A 12 1.20 -10.52 -7.10
CA VAL A 12 2.58 -10.90 -6.76
C VAL A 12 3.03 -10.18 -5.49
N THR A 13 2.60 -8.93 -5.31
CA THR A 13 2.89 -8.13 -4.11
C THR A 13 2.32 -8.75 -2.84
N VAL A 14 1.16 -9.41 -2.90
CA VAL A 14 0.59 -10.14 -1.75
C VAL A 14 1.54 -11.26 -1.31
N VAL A 15 2.01 -12.07 -2.26
CA VAL A 15 2.90 -13.21 -2.00
C VAL A 15 4.25 -12.74 -1.48
N LEU A 16 4.83 -11.71 -2.12
CA LEU A 16 6.10 -11.12 -1.67
C LEU A 16 5.99 -10.51 -0.27
N SER A 17 4.86 -9.85 0.05
CA SER A 17 4.62 -9.26 1.36
C SER A 17 4.50 -10.35 2.44
N ALA A 18 3.81 -11.45 2.15
CA ALA A 18 3.72 -12.58 3.08
C ALA A 18 5.09 -13.18 3.40
N ILE A 19 5.94 -13.36 2.38
CA ILE A 19 7.32 -13.85 2.54
C ILE A 19 8.17 -12.83 3.33
N ALA A 20 8.09 -11.54 3.00
CA ALA A 20 8.83 -10.50 3.71
C ALA A 20 8.42 -10.41 5.19
N LEU A 21 7.12 -10.50 5.49
CA LEU A 21 6.61 -10.51 6.86
C LEU A 21 7.05 -11.75 7.63
N PHE A 22 7.14 -12.91 6.98
CA PHE A 22 7.73 -14.10 7.59
C PHE A 22 9.17 -13.84 8.07
N PHE A 23 9.98 -13.15 7.28
CA PHE A 23 11.33 -12.75 7.69
C PHE A 23 11.34 -11.69 8.81
N HIS A 24 10.34 -10.81 8.90
CA HIS A 24 10.22 -9.85 9.99
C HIS A 24 10.06 -10.49 11.38
N ILE A 25 9.61 -11.75 11.46
CA ILE A 25 9.62 -12.50 12.72
C ILE A 25 11.05 -12.65 13.25
N PHE A 26 12.02 -12.94 12.39
CA PHE A 26 13.42 -13.11 12.79
C PHE A 26 14.07 -11.81 13.28
N ILE A 27 13.53 -10.66 12.85
CA ILE A 27 13.98 -9.32 13.26
C ILE A 27 13.31 -8.89 14.58
N GLY A 28 12.35 -9.68 15.09
CA GLY A 28 11.58 -9.34 16.29
C GLY A 28 10.58 -8.20 16.07
N HIS A 29 10.31 -7.84 14.81
CA HIS A 29 9.38 -6.76 14.45
C HIS A 29 7.95 -7.28 14.21
N GLY A 30 7.76 -8.60 14.06
CA GLY A 30 6.47 -9.25 13.85
C GLY A 30 6.24 -10.44 14.77
N GLY A 31 5.03 -11.01 14.72
CA GLY A 31 4.66 -12.23 15.44
C GLY A 31 3.97 -13.23 14.51
N ILE A 32 4.09 -14.53 14.81
CA ILE A 32 3.49 -15.61 14.00
C ILE A 32 1.96 -15.45 13.90
N THR A 33 1.31 -15.02 14.99
CA THR A 33 -0.14 -14.74 15.02
C THR A 33 -0.51 -13.45 14.32
N THR A 34 0.38 -12.44 14.29
CA THR A 34 0.13 -11.16 13.61
C THR A 34 0.49 -11.20 12.12
N LEU A 35 1.21 -12.21 11.64
CA LEU A 35 1.53 -12.39 10.22
C LEU A 35 0.30 -12.34 9.32
N GLY A 36 -0.77 -13.04 9.71
CA GLY A 36 -2.01 -13.09 8.92
C GLY A 36 -2.67 -11.71 8.84
N ALA A 37 -2.80 -11.04 9.99
CA ALA A 37 -3.38 -9.70 10.06
C ALA A 37 -2.58 -8.68 9.26
N SER A 38 -1.25 -8.68 9.39
CA SER A 38 -0.34 -7.79 8.66
C SER A 38 -0.32 -8.08 7.16
N THR A 39 -0.46 -9.34 6.75
CA THR A 39 -0.58 -9.69 5.32
C THR A 39 -1.89 -9.16 4.75
N VAL A 40 -2.99 -9.18 5.51
CA VAL A 40 -4.28 -8.61 5.09
C VAL A 40 -4.19 -7.09 4.95
N SER A 41 -3.56 -6.38 5.89
CA SER A 41 -3.44 -4.92 5.82
C SER A 41 -2.39 -4.46 4.79
N MET A 42 -1.14 -4.88 4.93
CA MET A 42 -0.01 -4.43 4.09
C MET A 42 0.09 -5.16 2.75
N GLY A 43 -0.29 -6.43 2.72
CA GLY A 43 -0.16 -7.29 1.55
C GLY A 43 -1.39 -7.30 0.65
N ILE A 44 -2.59 -7.03 1.16
CA ILE A 44 -3.84 -7.07 0.39
C ILE A 44 -4.48 -5.67 0.34
N ALA A 45 -4.93 -5.12 1.48
CA ALA A 45 -5.73 -3.89 1.49
C ALA A 45 -4.98 -2.68 0.90
N ALA A 46 -3.71 -2.49 1.28
CA ALA A 46 -2.87 -1.41 0.79
C ALA A 46 -2.58 -1.48 -0.73
N PRO A 47 -2.06 -2.60 -1.27
CA PRO A 47 -1.76 -2.70 -2.69
C PRO A 47 -3.01 -2.74 -3.58
N PHE A 48 -4.12 -3.36 -3.14
CA PHE A 48 -5.36 -3.34 -3.92
C PHE A 48 -5.97 -1.93 -4.00
N SER A 49 -6.05 -1.23 -2.87
CA SER A 49 -6.60 0.14 -2.86
C SER A 49 -5.73 1.12 -3.64
N GLY A 50 -4.40 1.05 -3.47
CA GLY A 50 -3.46 1.85 -4.23
C GLY A 50 -3.49 1.56 -5.73
N TYR A 51 -3.56 0.28 -6.13
CA TYR A 51 -3.66 -0.10 -7.54
C TYR A 51 -4.98 0.35 -8.20
N LEU A 52 -6.09 0.25 -7.47
CA LEU A 52 -7.40 0.71 -7.96
C LEU A 52 -7.40 2.23 -8.17
N LEU A 53 -6.79 2.99 -7.25
CA LEU A 53 -6.59 4.44 -7.41
C LEU A 53 -5.64 4.77 -8.56
N TYR A 54 -4.56 4.02 -8.72
CA TYR A 54 -3.64 4.18 -9.85
C TYR A 54 -4.40 4.04 -11.18
N ILE A 55 -5.23 3.01 -11.34
CA ILE A 55 -6.06 2.83 -12.55
C ILE A 55 -7.04 3.99 -12.73
N LEU A 56 -7.70 4.44 -11.66
CA LEU A 56 -8.67 5.54 -11.72
C LEU A 56 -8.01 6.84 -12.19
N PHE A 57 -6.86 7.19 -11.63
CA PHE A 57 -6.10 8.37 -12.02
C PHE A 57 -5.53 8.27 -13.44
N ARG A 58 -5.10 7.08 -13.87
CA ARG A 58 -4.71 6.85 -15.27
C ARG A 58 -5.87 7.01 -16.23
N LYS A 59 -7.09 6.57 -15.88
CA LYS A 59 -8.31 6.83 -16.67
C LYS A 59 -8.65 8.33 -16.77
N MET A 60 -8.27 9.12 -15.77
CA MET A 60 -8.43 10.57 -15.77
C MET A 60 -7.30 11.32 -16.51
N ASN A 61 -6.39 10.62 -17.20
CA ASN A 61 -5.20 11.18 -17.86
C ASN A 61 -4.29 11.97 -16.89
N ALA A 62 -4.26 11.58 -15.62
CA ALA A 62 -3.33 12.17 -14.66
C ALA A 62 -1.88 11.74 -14.98
N PRO A 63 -0.88 12.59 -14.67
CA PRO A 63 0.51 12.26 -14.91
C PRO A 63 0.93 11.06 -14.05
N LEU A 64 1.86 10.26 -14.58
CA LEU A 64 2.26 8.98 -14.00
C LEU A 64 2.79 9.14 -12.56
N TRP A 65 3.66 10.13 -12.33
CA TRP A 65 4.20 10.45 -11.00
C TRP A 65 3.10 10.77 -9.97
N LEU A 66 2.06 11.53 -10.37
CA LEU A 66 0.96 11.89 -9.49
C LEU A 66 0.07 10.67 -9.19
N SER A 67 -0.22 9.87 -10.22
CA SER A 67 -1.01 8.64 -10.07
C SER A 67 -0.34 7.66 -9.11
N ALA A 68 0.99 7.49 -9.22
CA ALA A 68 1.78 6.64 -8.34
C ALA A 68 1.93 7.20 -6.92
N GLY A 69 2.19 8.50 -6.79
CA GLY A 69 2.29 9.16 -5.49
C GLY A 69 0.98 9.08 -4.71
N VAL A 70 -0.15 9.40 -5.35
CA VAL A 70 -1.48 9.32 -4.72
C VAL A 70 -1.84 7.87 -4.37
N ALA A 71 -1.52 6.91 -5.23
CA ALA A 71 -1.69 5.49 -4.94
C ALA A 71 -0.89 5.05 -3.70
N GLY A 72 0.36 5.51 -3.56
CA GLY A 72 1.21 5.30 -2.38
C GLY A 72 0.58 5.89 -1.11
N PHE A 73 0.26 7.19 -1.14
CA PHE A 73 -0.31 7.91 -0.01
C PHE A 73 -1.62 7.29 0.50
N VAL A 74 -2.56 7.02 -0.41
CA VAL A 74 -3.87 6.49 0.00
C VAL A 74 -3.76 5.02 0.39
N GLY A 75 -2.93 4.23 -0.29
CA GLY A 75 -2.73 2.84 0.09
C GLY A 75 -2.11 2.70 1.49
N ASP A 76 -1.21 3.60 1.88
CA ASP A 76 -0.66 3.64 3.25
C ASP A 76 -1.72 4.02 4.28
N ILE A 77 -2.57 5.00 3.98
CA ILE A 77 -3.71 5.36 4.85
C ILE A 77 -4.67 4.17 5.00
N VAL A 78 -5.00 3.48 3.91
CA VAL A 78 -5.90 2.31 3.95
C VAL A 78 -5.27 1.16 4.73
N CYS A 79 -3.97 0.90 4.53
CA CYS A 79 -3.20 -0.06 5.32
C CYS A 79 -3.36 0.19 6.81
N TYR A 80 -3.19 1.45 7.17
CA TYR A 80 -3.22 1.92 8.53
C TYR A 80 -4.61 1.81 9.16
N LEU A 81 -5.65 2.29 8.46
CA LEU A 81 -7.03 2.19 8.92
C LEU A 81 -7.47 0.73 9.11
N THR A 82 -7.01 -0.16 8.22
CA THR A 82 -7.25 -1.60 8.32
C THR A 82 -6.59 -2.18 9.57
N THR A 83 -5.36 -1.76 9.88
CA THR A 83 -4.62 -2.20 11.07
C THR A 83 -5.29 -1.68 12.36
N ALA A 84 -5.69 -0.42 12.39
CA ALA A 84 -6.44 0.16 13.50
C ALA A 84 -7.78 -0.57 13.72
N LEU A 85 -8.44 -1.00 12.64
CA LEU A 85 -9.69 -1.77 12.71
C LEU A 85 -9.45 -3.18 13.27
N GLN A 86 -8.39 -3.85 12.84
CA GLN A 86 -7.97 -5.15 13.39
C GLN A 86 -7.70 -5.06 14.90
N LEU A 87 -7.02 -3.99 15.35
CA LEU A 87 -6.78 -3.73 16.77
C LEU A 87 -8.08 -3.47 17.54
N ALA A 88 -8.98 -2.64 16.99
CA ALA A 88 -10.27 -2.37 17.62
C ALA A 88 -11.12 -3.63 17.79
N LEU A 89 -11.19 -4.47 16.75
CA LEU A 89 -11.90 -5.76 16.79
C LEU A 89 -11.25 -6.76 17.75
N SER A 90 -9.93 -6.76 17.87
CA SER A 90 -9.21 -7.71 18.73
C SER A 90 -9.21 -7.32 20.20
N LEU A 91 -9.15 -6.02 20.53
CA LEU A 91 -8.99 -5.54 21.91
C LEU A 91 -10.33 -5.16 22.56
N ASN A 92 -11.28 -4.61 21.79
CA ASN A 92 -12.52 -4.03 22.32
C ASN A 92 -13.73 -4.33 21.40
N PRO A 93 -14.19 -5.60 21.35
CA PRO A 93 -15.28 -6.00 20.45
C PRO A 93 -16.63 -5.34 20.77
N ASP A 94 -16.85 -4.87 21.99
CA ASP A 94 -18.12 -4.25 22.41
C ASP A 94 -18.24 -2.78 21.96
N THR A 95 -17.12 -2.11 21.67
CA THR A 95 -17.07 -0.69 21.32
C THR A 95 -16.05 -0.42 20.21
N VAL A 96 -16.18 -1.16 19.11
CA VAL A 96 -15.24 -1.16 17.98
C VAL A 96 -15.07 0.24 17.36
N VAL A 97 -16.17 0.98 17.14
CA VAL A 97 -16.12 2.26 16.41
C VAL A 97 -15.39 3.35 17.21
N SER A 98 -15.62 3.44 18.52
CA SER A 98 -14.95 4.44 19.36
C SER A 98 -13.45 4.14 19.50
N HIS A 99 -13.08 2.88 19.70
CA HIS A 99 -11.68 2.47 19.79
C HIS A 99 -10.96 2.54 18.46
N TRP A 100 -11.64 2.26 17.35
CA TRP A 100 -11.09 2.43 16.00
C TRP A 100 -10.70 3.88 15.74
N MET A 101 -11.56 4.85 16.11
CA MET A 101 -11.20 6.27 16.01
C MET A 101 -10.04 6.64 16.94
N MET A 102 -10.01 6.11 18.16
CA MET A 102 -8.92 6.37 19.11
C MET A 102 -7.57 5.84 18.60
N TYR A 103 -7.52 4.59 18.11
CA TYR A 103 -6.31 4.03 17.53
C TYR A 103 -5.92 4.78 16.25
N SER A 104 -6.87 5.06 15.37
CA SER A 104 -6.63 5.84 14.14
C SER A 104 -6.07 7.23 14.43
N ALA A 105 -6.56 7.90 15.48
CA ALA A 105 -6.03 9.18 15.94
C ALA A 105 -4.64 9.04 16.57
N GLY A 106 -4.42 7.96 17.32
CA GLY A 106 -3.17 7.69 18.02
C GLY A 106 -1.96 7.56 17.10
N TYR A 107 -2.08 6.88 15.96
CA TYR A 107 -0.95 6.80 15.03
C TYR A 107 -0.91 7.89 13.95
N MET A 108 -1.94 8.74 13.83
CA MET A 108 -1.95 9.84 12.85
C MET A 108 -0.67 10.72 12.84
N PRO A 109 -0.08 11.08 14.00
CA PRO A 109 1.13 11.90 14.05
C PRO A 109 2.36 11.26 13.38
N THR A 110 2.44 9.93 13.34
CA THR A 110 3.57 9.20 12.74
C THR A 110 3.25 8.70 11.34
N GLN A 111 1.99 8.33 11.08
CA GLN A 111 1.57 7.81 9.78
C GLN A 111 1.42 8.90 8.72
N LEU A 112 1.03 10.11 9.12
CA LEU A 112 0.88 11.21 8.16
C LEU A 112 2.24 11.64 7.57
N PRO A 113 3.32 11.81 8.36
CA PRO A 113 4.67 11.98 7.81
C PRO A 113 5.14 10.82 6.93
N LEU A 114 4.86 9.58 7.33
CA LEU A 114 5.27 8.39 6.58
C LEU A 114 4.56 8.31 5.22
N ALA A 115 3.26 8.53 5.18
CA ALA A 115 2.49 8.52 3.94
C ALA A 115 2.94 9.63 2.97
N VAL A 116 3.33 10.80 3.49
CA VAL A 116 3.92 11.87 2.66
C VAL A 116 5.28 11.47 2.11
N ALA A 117 6.12 10.79 2.90
CA ALA A 117 7.38 10.25 2.43
C ALA A 117 7.16 9.20 1.32
N GLU A 118 6.20 8.28 1.51
CA GLU A 118 5.84 7.25 0.53
C GLU A 118 5.26 7.86 -0.75
N PHE A 119 4.50 8.95 -0.67
CA PHE A 119 4.03 9.71 -1.82
C PHE A 119 5.20 10.16 -2.69
N ILE A 120 6.19 10.82 -2.08
CA ILE A 120 7.35 11.36 -2.79
C ILE A 120 8.19 10.21 -3.37
N PHE A 121 8.40 9.17 -2.57
CA PHE A 121 9.20 8.01 -2.96
C PHE A 121 8.55 7.23 -4.12
N SER A 122 7.25 6.95 -4.04
CA SER A 122 6.49 6.26 -5.08
C SER A 122 6.42 7.09 -6.37
N ALA A 123 6.19 8.40 -6.26
CA ALA A 123 6.18 9.30 -7.41
C ALA A 123 7.56 9.32 -8.11
N GLY A 124 8.65 9.45 -7.34
CA GLY A 124 10.01 9.50 -7.86
C GLY A 124 10.46 8.19 -8.51
N ILE A 125 10.24 7.05 -7.85
CA ILE A 125 10.65 5.74 -8.37
C ILE A 125 9.86 5.36 -9.61
N VAL A 126 8.53 5.54 -9.61
CA VAL A 126 7.73 5.17 -10.78
C VAL A 126 8.09 6.04 -11.97
N GLN A 127 8.33 7.35 -11.77
CA GLN A 127 8.82 8.23 -12.84
C GLN A 127 10.21 7.80 -13.33
N TYR A 128 11.14 7.50 -12.42
CA TYR A 128 12.49 7.03 -12.78
C TYR A 128 12.48 5.71 -13.55
N ILE A 129 11.62 4.76 -13.16
CA ILE A 129 11.45 3.48 -13.85
C ILE A 129 10.87 3.71 -15.24
N ALA A 130 9.86 4.58 -15.38
CA ALA A 130 9.30 4.93 -16.68
C ALA A 130 10.33 5.54 -17.62
N ASP A 131 11.21 6.40 -17.11
CA ASP A 131 12.25 7.06 -17.89
C ASP A 131 13.39 6.11 -18.30
N ARG A 132 13.71 5.08 -17.50
CA ARG A 132 14.87 4.19 -17.72
C ARG A 132 14.54 2.81 -18.26
N ARG A 133 13.35 2.27 -17.99
CA ARG A 133 12.91 0.91 -18.35
C ARG A 133 11.41 0.91 -18.67
N PRO A 134 10.99 1.53 -19.78
CA PRO A 134 9.58 1.55 -20.21
C PRO A 134 9.01 0.14 -20.43
N ASP A 135 9.86 -0.85 -20.75
CA ASP A 135 9.49 -2.26 -20.97
C ASP A 135 8.77 -2.91 -19.77
N LEU A 136 8.96 -2.41 -18.54
CA LEU A 136 8.34 -2.99 -17.34
C LEU A 136 6.83 -2.72 -17.26
N PHE A 137 6.34 -1.65 -17.89
CA PHE A 137 4.92 -1.36 -17.95
C PHE A 137 4.18 -2.24 -18.97
N GLU A 138 4.90 -2.84 -19.93
CA GLU A 138 4.35 -3.75 -20.94
C GLU A 138 4.14 -5.18 -20.37
N VAL A 139 4.95 -5.57 -19.39
CA VAL A 139 4.91 -6.93 -18.78
C VAL A 139 4.03 -7.00 -17.52
N GLY A 140 3.92 -5.91 -16.75
CA GLY A 140 3.12 -5.87 -15.51
C GLY A 140 1.67 -5.43 -15.70
N VAL A 141 1.37 -4.71 -16.78
CA VAL A 141 0.02 -4.23 -17.11
C VAL A 141 -0.43 -4.91 -18.39
N GLY A 142 -1.15 -6.01 -18.24
CA GLY A 142 -1.91 -6.57 -19.36
C GLY A 142 -2.93 -5.54 -19.83
N GLY A 143 -2.60 -4.84 -20.90
CA GLY A 143 -3.47 -3.87 -21.55
C GLY A 143 -2.79 -2.51 -21.72
N ASP A 144 -2.31 -2.28 -22.93
CA ASP A 144 -2.05 -0.99 -23.57
C ASP A 144 -2.04 0.21 -22.62
N VAL A 145 -0.85 0.55 -22.14
CA VAL A 145 -0.58 1.92 -21.71
C VAL A 145 -0.60 2.75 -23.00
N PRO A 146 -1.55 3.68 -23.20
CA PRO A 146 -1.50 4.52 -24.38
C PRO A 146 -0.20 5.31 -24.30
N HIS A 147 0.67 5.09 -25.29
CA HIS A 147 1.75 5.98 -25.62
C HIS A 147 1.14 7.38 -25.78
N VAL A 148 1.37 8.29 -24.83
CA VAL A 148 1.92 9.66 -24.98
C VAL A 148 2.13 10.22 -23.56
#